data_AF-A0A222TCB3-F1
#
_entry.id   AF-A0A222TCB3-F1
#
_cell.length_a   1.000
_cell.length_b   1.000
_cell.length_c   1.000
_cell.angle_alpha   90.00
_cell.angle_beta   90.00
_cell.angle_gamma   90.00
#
_symmetry.space_group_name_H-M   'P 1'
#
loop_
_entity.id
_entity.type
_entity.pdbx_description
1 polymer ?
#
loop_
_entity_poly.entity_id
_entity_poly.type
_entity_poly.pdbx_seq_one_letter_code
_entity_poly.pdbx_strand_id
1 'polypeptide(L)' 'MPTADENAKALELAAQVAALLQELDALQPGSVQAGPGRISGPGVEIRRGLDGAWAARAGR' A
#
# COMPACT_ATOMS: atom_id res chain seq x y z
N MET A 1 -21.36 -4.98 -3.88
CA MET A 1 -20.53 -4.52 -2.75
C MET A 1 -19.65 -5.68 -2.33
N PRO A 2 -18.34 -5.49 -2.13
CA PRO A 2 -17.47 -6.53 -1.61
C PRO A 2 -17.91 -6.94 -0.19
N THR A 3 -17.87 -8.23 0.07
CA THR A 3 -18.15 -8.85 1.37
C THR A 3 -17.08 -8.48 2.40
N ALA A 4 -17.38 -8.70 3.69
CA ALA A 4 -16.40 -8.48 4.76
C ALA A 4 -15.12 -9.29 4.54
N ASP A 5 -15.25 -10.53 4.07
CA ASP A 5 -14.11 -11.41 3.76
C ASP A 5 -13.30 -10.91 2.56
N GLU A 6 -13.95 -10.44 1.51
CA GLU A 6 -13.25 -9.83 0.35
C GLU A 6 -12.50 -8.56 0.74
N ASN A 7 -13.07 -7.73 1.63
CA ASN A 7 -12.39 -6.55 2.15
C ASN A 7 -11.20 -6.90 3.04
N ALA A 8 -11.33 -7.93 3.88
CA ALA A 8 -10.23 -8.44 4.70
C ALA A 8 -9.09 -8.97 3.81
N LYS A 9 -9.44 -9.71 2.75
CA LYS A 9 -8.45 -10.23 1.80
C LYS A 9 -7.77 -9.12 1.00
N ALA A 10 -8.53 -8.11 0.58
CA ALA A 10 -7.98 -6.95 -0.11
C ALA A 10 -6.98 -6.18 0.79
N LEU A 11 -7.29 -6.02 2.07
CA LEU A 11 -6.39 -5.38 3.03
C LEU A 11 -5.12 -6.19 3.27
N GLU A 12 -5.23 -7.51 3.39
CA GLU A 12 -4.09 -8.42 3.52
C GLU A 12 -3.13 -8.29 2.32
N LEU A 13 -3.67 -8.29 1.10
CA LEU A 13 -2.89 -8.11 -0.12
C LEU A 13 -2.24 -6.72 -0.16
N ALA A 14 -2.98 -5.68 0.20
CA ALA A 14 -2.43 -4.32 0.25
C ALA A 14 -1.27 -4.20 1.24
N ALA A 15 -1.34 -4.89 2.39
CA ALA A 15 -0.25 -4.94 3.37
C ALA A 15 1.00 -5.65 2.82
N GLN A 16 0.83 -6.76 2.09
CA GLN A 16 1.94 -7.45 1.42
C GLN A 16 2.60 -6.55 0.36
N VAL A 17 1.80 -5.84 -0.43
CA VAL A 17 2.32 -4.89 -1.42
C VAL A 17 3.08 -3.75 -0.74
N ALA A 18 2.59 -3.22 0.38
CA ALA A 18 3.30 -2.19 1.14
C ALA A 18 4.68 -2.68 1.64
N ALA A 19 4.78 -3.93 2.11
CA ALA A 19 6.05 -4.53 2.52
C ALA A 19 7.02 -4.67 1.33
N LEU A 20 6.54 -5.15 0.18
CA LEU A 20 7.37 -5.26 -1.03
C LEU A 20 7.87 -3.90 -1.52
N LEU A 21 7.05 -2.85 -1.45
CA LEU A 21 7.47 -1.49 -1.78
C LEU A 21 8.54 -0.98 -0.82
N GLN A 22 8.47 -1.35 0.46
CA GLN A 22 9.50 -1.04 1.45
C GLN A 22 10.82 -1.74 1.14
N GLU A 23 10.78 -3.03 0.81
CA GLU A 23 11.98 -3.80 0.42
C GLU A 23 12.61 -3.24 -0.85
N LEU A 24 11.79 -2.90 -1.85
CA LEU A 24 12.25 -2.31 -3.10
C LEU A 24 12.92 -0.94 -2.89
N ASP A 25 12.34 -0.08 -2.05
CA ASP A 25 12.92 1.24 -1.72
C ASP A 25 14.24 1.09 -0.93
N ALA A 26 14.36 0.07 -0.08
CA ALA A 26 15.61 -0.24 0.63
C ALA A 26 16.72 -0.72 -0.32
N LEU A 27 16.38 -1.54 -1.32
CA LEU A 27 17.33 -2.07 -2.31
C LEU A 27 17.73 -1.02 -3.35
N GLN A 28 16.79 -0.18 -3.77
CA GLN A 28 17.02 0.87 -4.74
C GLN A 28 16.34 2.18 -4.31
N PRO A 29 17.02 2.98 -3.46
CA PRO A 29 16.48 4.24 -2.98
C PRO A 29 16.11 5.17 -4.13
N GLY A 30 14.86 5.61 -4.16
CA GLY A 30 14.35 6.51 -5.19
C GLY A 30 13.84 5.84 -6.48
N SER A 31 13.96 4.52 -6.62
CA SER A 31 13.37 3.79 -7.76
C SER A 31 11.85 3.76 -7.71
N VAL A 32 11.28 3.77 -6.50
CA VAL A 32 9.84 4.00 -6.32
C VAL A 32 9.59 5.51 -6.34
N GLN A 33 9.61 6.11 -7.53
CA GLN A 33 9.06 7.44 -7.78
C GLN A 33 7.53 7.35 -7.79
N ALA A 34 6.95 7.06 -6.63
CA ALA A 34 5.53 7.21 -6.43
C ALA A 34 5.22 8.72 -6.42
N GLY A 35 4.74 9.25 -7.55
CA GLY A 35 3.96 10.48 -7.53
C GLY A 35 2.91 10.40 -6.42
N PRO A 36 2.53 11.54 -5.81
CA PRO A 36 2.13 11.74 -4.40
C PRO A 36 1.83 10.48 -3.55
N GLY A 37 2.79 9.53 -3.47
CA GLY A 37 2.81 8.35 -2.62
C GLY A 37 1.57 7.49 -2.50
N ARG A 38 0.57 7.53 -3.40
CA ARG A 38 -0.76 6.93 -3.15
C ARG A 38 -1.15 5.91 -4.23
N ILE A 39 -1.36 4.66 -3.82
CA ILE A 39 -1.97 3.59 -4.63
C ILE A 39 -3.34 3.32 -4.05
N SER A 40 -4.40 3.52 -4.81
CA SER A 40 -5.78 3.35 -4.35
C SER A 40 -6.51 2.29 -5.17
N GLY A 41 -7.25 1.42 -4.48
CA GLY A 41 -8.18 0.46 -5.07
C GLY A 41 -9.53 0.47 -4.32
N PRO A 42 -10.52 -0.30 -4.78
CA PRO A 42 -11.81 -0.42 -4.09
C PRO A 42 -11.60 -0.91 -2.64
N GLY A 43 -11.97 -0.09 -1.66
CA GLY A 43 -11.87 -0.45 -0.24
C GLY A 43 -10.45 -0.50 0.35
N VAL A 44 -9.41 -0.13 -0.40
CA VAL A 44 -8.01 -0.15 0.08
C VAL A 44 -7.18 0.99 -0.45
N GLU A 45 -6.22 1.43 0.35
CA GLU A 45 -5.24 2.43 -0.04
C GLU A 45 -3.88 2.09 0.54
N ILE A 46 -2.83 2.19 -0.27
CA ILE A 46 -1.44 2.10 0.14
C ILE A 46 -0.83 3.49 0.01
N ARG A 47 -0.21 3.97 1.07
CA ARG A 47 0.41 5.30 1.09
C ARG A 47 1.84 5.27 1.61
N ARG A 48 2.68 6.14 1.08
CA ARG A 48 4.00 6.45 1.65
C ARG A 48 3.86 7.56 2.70
N GLY A 49 4.35 7.31 3.91
CA GLY A 49 4.43 8.27 5.00
C GLY A 49 5.55 9.30 4.80
N LEU A 50 5.55 10.34 5.64
CA LEU A 50 6.61 11.36 5.66
C LEU A 50 7.94 10.83 6.22
N ASP A 51 7.86 9.74 6.99
CA ASP A 51 8.98 8.91 7.45
C ASP A 51 9.54 8.00 6.34
N GLY A 52 8.93 8.03 5.14
CA GLY A 52 9.31 7.20 4.01
C GLY A 52 8.69 5.79 4.03
N ALA A 53 7.96 5.42 5.08
CA ALA A 53 7.42 4.08 5.25
C ALA A 53 6.14 3.85 4.44
N TRP A 54 5.96 2.64 3.91
CA TRP A 54 4.74 2.25 3.20
C TRP A 54 3.72 1.60 4.13
N ALA A 55 2.45 2.03 4.05
CA ALA A 55 1.37 1.49 4.86
C ALA A 55 0.09 1.29 4.06
N ALA A 56 -0.56 0.14 4.25
CA ALA A 56 -1.89 -0.14 3.73
C ALA A 56 -2.98 0.23 4.76
N ARG A 57 -4.11 0.74 4.27
CA ARG A 57 -5.29 1.07 5.06
C ARG A 57 -6.56 0.71 4.30
N ALA A 58 -7.64 0.46 5.03
CA ALA A 58 -8.96 0.40 4.43
C ALA A 58 -9.31 1.77 3.82
N GLY A 59 -9.76 1.74 2.56
CA GLY A 59 -10.36 2.88 1.88
C GLY A 59 -11.70 3.21 2.52
N ARG A 60 -12.02 4.50 2.60
CA ARG A 60 -13.29 4.97 3.14
C ARG A 60 -14.40 4.86 2.07
#